data_AF-X1DBK3-F1
#
_entry.id   AF-X1DBK3-F1
#
_cell.length_a   1.000
_cell.length_b   1.000
_cell.length_c   1.000
_cell.angle_alpha   90.00
_cell.angle_beta   90.00
_cell.angle_gamma   90.00
#
_symmetry.space_group_name_H-M   'P 1'
#
loop_
_entity.id
_entity.type
_entity.pdbx_description
1 polymer ?
#
loop_
_entity_poly.entity_id
_entity_poly.type
_entity_poly.pdbx_seq_one_letter_code
_entity_poly.pdbx_strand_id
1 'polypeptide(L)'
;INHAIKGFLEDLIIKIDNDIVFSVDLYPSDFNVKLNDKIYLNQDLQEIYYKALKIGDKMGIIIPNRFNISEGKYNFTVETPSSGKKVNFERYLSSSTEKTEPPTPQLAQQVAPRRCNYCSKESPDPNQVICEYCGSELKN
;
A
#
# COMPACT_ATOMS: atom_id res chain seq x y z
N ILE A 1 26.68 1.89 -9.01
CA ILE A 1 25.52 2.79 -8.93
C ILE A 1 24.60 2.21 -7.87
N ASN A 2 24.43 2.87 -6.72
CA ASN A 2 23.43 2.45 -5.74
C ASN A 2 22.07 2.94 -6.24
N HIS A 3 21.34 2.07 -6.94
CA HIS A 3 19.95 2.36 -7.27
C HIS A 3 19.15 2.18 -5.98
N ALA A 4 18.69 3.28 -5.41
CA ALA A 4 17.77 3.27 -4.29
C ALA A 4 16.51 2.50 -4.68
N ILE A 5 15.93 1.76 -3.72
CA ILE A 5 14.72 0.96 -3.94
C ILE A 5 13.60 1.78 -4.57
N LYS A 6 13.45 3.05 -4.16
CA LYS A 6 12.46 3.97 -4.73
C LYS A 6 12.56 4.09 -6.25
N GLY A 7 13.74 4.44 -6.78
CA GLY A 7 13.91 4.63 -8.22
C GLY A 7 13.76 3.34 -9.02
N PHE A 8 14.10 2.19 -8.43
CA PHE A 8 13.82 0.89 -9.05
C PHE A 8 12.31 0.62 -9.15
N LEU A 9 11.56 0.86 -8.07
CA LEU A 9 10.12 0.61 -8.03
C LEU A 9 9.34 1.55 -8.96
N GLU A 10 9.66 2.85 -8.95
CA GLU A 10 8.99 3.86 -9.78
C GLU A 10 9.18 3.61 -11.28
N ASP A 11 10.31 3.03 -11.69
CA ASP A 11 10.57 2.69 -13.10
C ASP A 11 10.08 1.28 -13.49
N LEU A 12 9.61 0.46 -12.56
CA LEU A 12 9.26 -0.93 -12.83
C LEU A 12 7.80 -1.08 -13.28
N ILE A 13 7.60 -1.72 -14.43
CA ILE A 13 6.29 -2.13 -14.92
C ILE A 13 6.26 -3.65 -15.11
N ILE A 14 5.22 -4.30 -14.59
CA ILE A 14 4.98 -5.73 -14.78
C ILE A 14 3.64 -5.92 -15.49
N LYS A 15 3.65 -6.75 -16.54
CA LYS A 15 2.46 -7.11 -17.32
C LYS A 15 2.27 -8.62 -17.35
N ILE A 16 1.01 -9.05 -17.43
CA ILE A 16 0.59 -10.43 -17.66
C ILE A 16 -0.29 -10.43 -18.90
N ASP A 17 0.07 -11.19 -19.93
CA ASP A 17 -0.62 -11.23 -21.24
C ASP A 17 -0.90 -9.84 -21.85
N ASN A 18 0.03 -8.92 -21.65
CA ASN A 18 0.01 -7.48 -22.01
C ASN A 18 -0.80 -6.55 -21.10
N ASP A 19 -1.54 -7.05 -20.13
CA ASP A 19 -2.24 -6.22 -19.14
C ASP A 19 -1.29 -5.78 -18.03
N ILE A 20 -1.29 -4.48 -17.69
CA ILE A 20 -0.42 -3.95 -16.64
C ILE A 20 -0.95 -4.37 -15.26
N VAL A 21 -0.22 -5.27 -14.62
CA VAL A 21 -0.55 -5.76 -13.27
C VAL A 21 0.17 -5.00 -12.17
N PHE A 22 1.28 -4.33 -12.49
CA PHE A 22 1.98 -3.47 -11.55
C PHE A 22 2.65 -2.29 -12.24
N SER A 23 2.50 -1.12 -11.63
CA SER A 23 3.16 0.15 -11.91
C SER A 23 2.90 1.05 -10.71
N VAL A 24 3.93 1.67 -10.16
CA VAL A 24 3.77 2.59 -9.01
C VAL A 24 2.92 3.81 -9.42
N ASP A 25 3.05 4.29 -10.65
CA ASP A 25 2.28 5.45 -11.15
C ASP A 25 0.78 5.15 -11.23
N LEU A 26 0.41 3.96 -11.70
CA LEU A 26 -0.99 3.56 -11.82
C LEU A 26 -1.58 3.05 -10.51
N TYR A 27 -0.74 2.45 -9.66
CA TYR A 27 -1.17 1.70 -8.47
C TYR A 27 -0.26 2.00 -7.26
N PRO A 28 -0.16 3.28 -6.83
CA PRO A 28 0.85 3.72 -5.86
C PRO A 28 0.68 3.11 -4.46
N SER A 29 -0.53 2.67 -4.13
CA SER A 29 -0.87 2.13 -2.81
C SER A 29 -1.15 0.62 -2.78
N ASP A 30 -0.95 -0.07 -3.90
CA ASP A 30 -1.49 -1.43 -4.11
C ASP A 30 -0.39 -2.45 -4.38
N PHE A 31 0.62 -2.45 -3.50
CA PHE A 31 1.70 -3.44 -3.50
C PHE A 31 2.47 -3.42 -2.18
N ASN A 32 3.10 -4.54 -1.85
CA ASN A 32 4.03 -4.64 -0.72
C ASN A 32 5.42 -5.08 -1.23
N VAL A 33 6.45 -4.83 -0.45
CA VAL A 33 7.83 -5.22 -0.77
C VAL A 33 8.33 -6.24 0.25
N LYS A 34 8.86 -7.37 -0.22
CA LYS A 34 9.58 -8.32 0.63
C LYS A 34 11.07 -8.12 0.41
N LEU A 35 11.82 -7.80 1.46
CA LEU A 35 13.28 -7.62 1.41
C LEU A 35 13.92 -8.51 2.47
N ASN A 36 14.74 -9.48 2.04
CA ASN A 36 15.41 -10.46 2.91
C ASN A 36 14.43 -11.09 3.93
N ASP A 37 13.30 -11.58 3.42
CA ASP A 37 12.22 -12.23 4.17
C ASP A 37 11.35 -11.31 5.07
N LYS A 38 11.70 -10.03 5.22
CA LYS A 38 10.83 -9.05 5.87
C LYS A 38 9.87 -8.40 4.87
N ILE A 39 8.57 -8.44 5.16
CA ILE A 39 7.54 -7.74 4.40
C ILE A 39 7.43 -6.31 4.91
N TYR A 40 7.43 -5.35 3.98
CA TYR A 40 7.14 -3.95 4.20
C TYR A 40 5.83 -3.63 3.50
N LEU A 41 4.85 -3.19 4.27
CA LEU A 41 3.56 -2.79 3.75
C LEU A 41 3.73 -1.50 2.94
N ASN A 42 2.83 -1.26 1.99
CA ASN A 42 2.86 -0.05 1.16
C ASN A 42 3.08 1.25 1.97
N GLN A 43 2.31 1.40 3.05
CA GLN A 43 2.34 2.58 3.93
C GLN A 43 3.70 2.78 4.63
N ASP A 44 4.49 1.70 4.79
CA ASP A 44 5.76 1.69 5.52
C ASP A 44 6.97 1.72 4.57
N LEU A 45 6.76 1.84 3.26
CA LEU A 45 7.86 1.76 2.27
C LEU A 45 8.87 2.92 2.40
N GLN A 46 8.48 4.05 2.99
CA GLN A 46 9.39 5.17 3.26
C GLN A 46 10.59 4.74 4.12
N GLU A 47 10.45 3.71 4.96
CA GLU A 47 11.55 3.16 5.77
C GLU A 47 12.67 2.51 4.94
N ILE A 48 12.36 2.11 3.70
CA ILE A 48 13.27 1.35 2.85
C ILE A 48 13.61 2.02 1.53
N TYR A 49 12.89 3.06 1.11
CA TYR A 49 13.07 3.73 -0.18
C TYR A 49 14.51 4.14 -0.49
N TYR A 50 15.21 4.66 0.51
CA TYR A 50 16.59 5.14 0.37
C TYR A 50 17.64 4.07 0.70
N LYS A 51 17.23 2.84 1.03
CA LYS A 51 18.17 1.73 1.19
C LYS A 51 18.75 1.36 -0.18
N ALA A 52 20.05 1.24 -0.24
CA ALA A 52 20.74 0.65 -1.39
C ALA A 52 20.62 -0.88 -1.31
N LEU A 53 20.18 -1.50 -2.41
CA LEU A 53 20.22 -2.95 -2.55
C LEU A 53 21.67 -3.41 -2.69
N LYS A 54 22.08 -4.35 -1.85
CA LYS A 54 23.40 -4.98 -1.92
C LYS A 54 23.34 -6.24 -2.77
N ILE A 55 24.49 -6.63 -3.32
CA ILE A 55 24.63 -7.93 -3.96
C ILE A 55 24.28 -9.02 -2.95
N GLY A 56 23.34 -9.89 -3.31
CA GLY A 56 22.81 -10.96 -2.46
C GLY A 56 21.51 -10.64 -1.73
N ASP A 57 21.08 -9.37 -1.70
CA ASP A 57 19.76 -9.03 -1.19
C ASP A 57 18.67 -9.66 -2.06
N LYS A 58 17.68 -10.28 -1.41
CA LYS A 58 16.50 -10.84 -2.08
C LYS A 58 15.36 -9.84 -1.96
N MET A 59 14.95 -9.29 -3.10
CA MET A 59 13.80 -8.41 -3.19
C MET A 59 12.66 -9.13 -3.93
N GLY A 60 11.46 -9.04 -3.38
CA GLY A 60 10.21 -9.47 -4.00
C GLY A 60 9.19 -8.35 -3.94
N ILE A 61 8.29 -8.33 -4.92
CA ILE A 61 7.14 -7.42 -4.96
C ILE A 61 5.90 -8.30 -4.85
N ILE A 62 5.02 -7.97 -3.91
CA ILE A 62 3.77 -8.67 -3.68
C ILE A 62 2.65 -7.79 -4.22
N ILE A 63 1.97 -8.28 -5.26
CA ILE A 63 0.94 -7.55 -6.00
C ILE A 63 -0.42 -8.21 -5.70
N PRO A 64 -1.41 -7.48 -5.17
CA PRO A 64 -2.76 -8.01 -4.97
C PRO A 64 -3.43 -8.41 -6.29
N ASN A 65 -4.18 -9.51 -6.26
CA ASN A 65 -4.85 -10.04 -7.46
C ASN A 65 -6.17 -9.30 -7.76
N ARG A 66 -6.09 -8.04 -8.20
CA ARG A 66 -7.28 -7.21 -8.51
C ARG A 66 -7.97 -7.56 -9.84
N PHE A 67 -7.27 -8.24 -10.74
CA PHE A 67 -7.82 -8.62 -12.05
C PHE A 67 -8.45 -10.02 -12.02
N ASN A 68 -8.60 -10.63 -10.84
CA ASN A 68 -9.10 -12.00 -10.67
C ASN A 68 -8.36 -13.00 -11.57
N ILE A 69 -7.04 -12.82 -11.70
CA ILE A 69 -6.16 -13.68 -12.48
C ILE A 69 -6.24 -15.07 -11.87
N SER A 70 -6.74 -16.01 -12.66
CA SER A 70 -6.82 -17.41 -12.25
C SER A 70 -5.44 -18.05 -12.22
N GLU A 71 -5.36 -19.22 -11.60
CA GLU A 71 -4.19 -20.07 -11.75
C GLU A 71 -4.06 -20.57 -13.21
N GLY A 72 -2.84 -20.56 -13.75
CA GLY A 72 -2.62 -20.87 -15.16
C GLY A 72 -1.23 -20.51 -15.69
N LYS A 73 -1.00 -20.75 -16.99
CA LYS A 73 0.22 -20.32 -17.69
C LYS A 73 -0.01 -18.96 -18.33
N TYR A 74 0.94 -18.05 -18.12
CA TYR A 74 0.85 -16.66 -18.57
C TYR A 74 2.16 -16.16 -19.16
N ASN A 75 2.08 -15.19 -20.06
CA ASN A 75 3.23 -14.43 -20.52
C ASN A 75 3.48 -13.24 -19.60
N PHE A 76 4.61 -13.28 -18.89
CA PHE A 76 5.06 -12.18 -18.06
C PHE A 76 5.95 -11.26 -18.89
N THR A 77 5.73 -9.96 -18.73
CA THR A 77 6.63 -8.91 -19.22
C THR A 77 7.07 -8.09 -18.03
N VAL A 78 8.38 -7.89 -17.88
CA VAL A 78 8.97 -6.97 -16.91
C VAL A 78 9.77 -5.94 -17.68
N GLU A 79 9.45 -4.66 -17.52
CA GLU A 79 10.10 -3.57 -18.25
C GLU A 79 10.49 -2.42 -17.31
N THR A 80 11.55 -1.71 -17.72
CA THR A 80 12.10 -0.54 -17.04
C THR A 80 12.28 0.56 -18.08
N PRO A 81 11.24 1.39 -18.32
CA PRO A 81 11.18 2.32 -19.45
C PRO A 81 12.38 3.27 -19.52
N SER A 82 12.85 3.77 -18.38
CA SER A 82 14.00 4.71 -18.33
C SER A 82 15.28 4.10 -18.92
N SER A 83 15.46 2.79 -18.79
CA SER A 83 16.63 2.06 -19.29
C SER A 83 16.39 1.33 -20.61
N GLY A 84 15.15 1.32 -21.10
CA GLY A 84 14.73 0.57 -22.30
C GLY A 84 14.83 -0.95 -22.16
N LYS A 85 15.10 -1.49 -20.97
CA LYS A 85 15.21 -2.94 -20.77
C LYS A 85 13.83 -3.56 -20.61
N LYS A 86 13.63 -4.68 -21.30
CA LYS A 86 12.41 -5.48 -21.28
C LYS A 86 12.78 -6.96 -21.29
N VAL A 87 12.13 -7.73 -20.42
CA VAL A 87 12.27 -9.19 -20.32
C VAL A 87 10.89 -9.80 -20.43
N ASN A 88 10.73 -10.75 -21.35
CA ASN A 88 9.50 -11.53 -21.50
C ASN A 88 9.80 -12.99 -21.16
N PHE A 89 8.90 -13.64 -20.43
CA PHE A 89 9.02 -15.06 -20.10
C PHE A 89 7.65 -15.68 -19.81
N GLU A 90 7.52 -16.97 -20.09
CA GLU A 90 6.33 -17.73 -19.71
C GLU A 90 6.50 -18.36 -18.34
N ARG A 91 5.46 -18.29 -17.50
CA ARG A 91 5.46 -18.94 -16.19
C ARG A 91 4.06 -19.39 -15.79
N TYR A 92 4.01 -20.48 -15.03
CA TYR A 92 2.78 -20.89 -14.34
C TYR A 92 2.61 -20.05 -13.08
N LEU A 93 1.50 -19.31 -13.00
CA LEU A 93 1.07 -18.59 -11.82
C LEU A 93 0.20 -19.53 -10.98
N SER A 94 0.70 -19.95 -9.82
CA SER A 94 -0.06 -20.71 -8.83
C SER A 94 -0.71 -19.78 -7.81
N SER A 95 -1.82 -20.24 -7.22
CA SER A 95 -2.43 -19.57 -6.09
C SER A 95 -1.44 -19.41 -4.93
N SER A 96 -1.31 -18.20 -4.37
CA SER A 96 -0.41 -17.94 -3.23
C SER A 96 -1.01 -18.48 -1.93
N THR A 97 -0.18 -19.11 -1.10
CA THR A 97 -0.51 -19.44 0.30
C THR A 97 -0.14 -18.31 1.26
N GLU A 98 0.59 -17.31 0.78
CA GLU A 98 1.10 -16.17 1.55
C GLU A 98 -0.05 -15.18 1.78
N LYS A 99 -0.55 -15.10 3.02
CA LYS A 99 -1.53 -14.10 3.42
C LYS A 99 -0.78 -12.84 3.86
N THR A 100 -1.01 -11.74 3.16
CA THR A 100 -0.68 -10.42 3.70
C THR A 100 -1.79 -10.07 4.67
N GLU A 101 -1.45 -9.93 5.96
CA GLU A 101 -2.44 -9.50 6.94
C GLU A 101 -3.00 -8.15 6.48
N PRO A 102 -4.34 -7.97 6.47
CA PRO A 102 -4.91 -6.66 6.21
C PRO A 102 -4.32 -5.68 7.24
N PRO A 103 -4.13 -4.41 6.87
CA PRO A 103 -3.71 -3.41 7.84
C PRO A 103 -4.62 -3.54 9.05
N THR A 104 -4.03 -3.70 10.24
CA THR A 104 -4.80 -3.66 11.48
C THR A 104 -5.65 -2.39 11.37
N PRO A 105 -6.99 -2.48 11.46
CA PRO A 105 -7.81 -1.28 11.45
C PRO A 105 -7.18 -0.37 12.49
N GLN A 106 -6.65 0.78 12.06
CA GLN A 106 -6.31 1.81 13.02
C GLN A 106 -7.62 1.98 13.77
N LEU A 107 -7.64 1.67 15.06
CA LEU A 107 -8.72 2.12 15.92
C LEU A 107 -8.79 3.61 15.63
N ALA A 108 -9.76 4.04 14.82
CA ALA A 108 -10.17 5.43 14.80
C ALA A 108 -10.31 5.72 16.29
N GLN A 109 -9.43 6.55 16.84
CA GLN A 109 -9.54 6.93 18.24
C GLN A 109 -10.99 7.35 18.37
N GLN A 110 -11.79 6.55 19.07
CA GLN A 110 -13.14 6.93 19.43
C GLN A 110 -12.90 8.08 20.39
N VAL A 111 -12.75 9.28 19.84
CA VAL A 111 -12.76 10.49 20.62
C VAL A 111 -14.15 10.47 21.23
N ALA A 112 -14.22 10.18 22.53
CA ALA A 112 -15.48 10.06 23.22
C ALA A 112 -16.29 11.32 22.89
N PRO A 113 -17.54 11.17 22.39
CA PRO A 113 -18.32 12.32 21.98
C PRO A 113 -18.46 13.28 23.16
N ARG A 114 -18.09 14.55 22.96
CA ARG A 114 -18.26 15.57 24.00
C ARG A 114 -19.75 15.85 24.14
N ARG A 115 -20.28 15.59 25.33
CA ARG A 115 -21.71 15.78 25.63
C ARG A 115 -21.95 17.17 26.20
N CYS A 116 -22.92 17.90 25.64
CA CYS A 116 -23.32 19.17 26.21
C CYS A 116 -23.98 18.97 27.59
N ASN A 117 -23.46 19.63 28.63
CA ASN A 117 -24.01 19.51 29.99
C ASN A 117 -25.42 20.09 30.14
N TYR A 118 -25.87 20.94 29.21
CA TYR A 118 -27.18 21.58 29.31
C TYR A 118 -28.28 20.81 28.57
N CYS A 119 -28.06 20.52 27.28
CA CYS A 119 -29.06 19.85 26.44
C CYS A 119 -28.76 18.35 26.23
N SER A 120 -27.69 17.82 26.83
CA SER A 120 -27.30 16.40 26.78
C SER A 120 -27.03 15.84 25.38
N LYS A 121 -26.94 16.69 24.35
CA LYS A 121 -26.64 16.28 22.97
C LYS A 121 -25.13 16.12 22.77
N GLU A 122 -24.77 15.16 21.95
CA GLU A 122 -23.39 14.82 21.63
C GLU A 122 -22.89 15.64 20.44
N SER A 123 -21.66 16.16 20.55
CA SER A 123 -20.94 16.74 19.42
C SER A 123 -20.00 15.69 18.82
N PRO A 124 -20.16 15.34 17.53
CA PRO A 124 -19.22 14.47 16.84
C PRO A 124 -17.90 15.17 16.49
N ASP A 125 -17.86 16.51 16.52
CA ASP A 125 -16.65 17.30 16.28
C ASP A 125 -15.85 17.48 17.60
N PRO A 126 -14.60 16.96 17.67
CA PRO A 126 -13.76 17.08 18.86
C PRO A 126 -13.21 18.49 19.11
N ASN A 127 -13.26 19.38 18.10
CA ASN A 127 -12.80 20.77 18.19
C ASN A 127 -13.93 21.76 18.49
N GLN A 128 -15.18 21.31 18.50
CA GLN A 128 -16.32 22.17 18.79
C GLN A 128 -16.30 22.57 20.28
N VAL A 129 -16.30 23.88 20.52
CA VAL A 129 -16.26 24.46 21.88
C VAL A 129 -17.67 24.89 22.33
N ILE A 130 -18.61 25.08 21.40
CA ILE A 130 -19.96 25.57 21.66
C ILE A 130 -20.98 24.60 21.08
N CYS A 131 -21.97 24.18 21.88
CA CYS A 131 -23.05 23.31 21.44
C CYS A 131 -23.93 23.99 20.39
N GLU A 132 -24.02 23.41 19.20
CA GLU A 132 -24.83 23.93 18.09
C GLU A 132 -26.33 23.98 18.38
N TYR A 133 -26.82 23.21 19.36
CA TYR A 133 -28.25 23.12 19.67
C TYR A 133 -28.73 24.13 20.71
N CYS A 134 -27.86 24.57 21.62
CA CYS A 134 -28.25 25.42 22.74
C CYS A 134 -27.29 26.59 23.02
N GLY A 135 -26.19 26.70 22.27
CA GLY A 135 -25.20 27.78 22.42
C GLY A 135 -24.35 27.72 23.69
N SER A 136 -24.44 26.66 24.50
CA SER A 136 -23.64 26.50 25.72
C SER A 136 -22.25 25.92 25.43
N GLU A 137 -21.25 26.25 26.26
CA GLU A 137 -19.90 25.67 26.14
C GLU A 137 -19.90 24.15 26.34
N LEU A 138 -19.18 23.44 25.48
CA LEU A 138 -18.90 22.01 25.60
C LEU A 138 -17.69 21.84 26.53
N LYS A 139 -17.88 21.14 27.64
CA LYS A 139 -16.77 20.75 28.54
C LYS A 139 -16.28 19.36 28.16
N ASN A 140 -14.97 19.13 28.33
CA ASN A 140 -14.37 17.79 28.22
C ASN A 140 -15.03 16.80 29.17
#